data_AF-A0A971C442-F1
#
_entry.id   AF-A0A971C442-F1
#
_cell.length_a   1.000
_cell.length_b   1.000
_cell.length_c   1.000
_cell.angle_alpha   90.00
_cell.angle_beta   90.00
_cell.angle_gamma   90.00
#
_symmetry.space_group_name_H-M   'P 1'
#
loop_
_entity.id
_entity.type
_entity.pdbx_description
1 polymer ?
#
loop_
_entity_poly.entity_id
_entity_poly.type
_entity_poly.pdbx_seq_one_letter_code
_entity_poly.pdbx_strand_id
1 'polypeptide(L)'
;MIRAIFKDKRMVGYATVGYYSSDPDEVVVELTEEQIKQIVGTEDWQDIYHTLVLENEDVEIGENLQPSDGSSKILPTEVANTQFRLLDDLSGEELEFILNKFPSFEIGMSYLANEKVVFKSKLYKVIQNHTSQADWTPDQVPALFAVVMPDGVIGPWRQPLGAHDAYMAGDKVYFNGHVYVCKVDNNVWSPDSYGWELFEEEEPGGDEYPHWVQPAGAHDAYQVGAIVTHNGQLWINTVNNNVWEPGSYGWSTFEA
;
A
#
# COMPACT_ATOMS: atom_id res chain seq x y z
N MET A 1 14.80 14.81 11.55
CA MET A 1 13.46 14.36 11.96
C MET A 1 12.51 14.73 10.83
N ILE A 2 11.70 13.79 10.41
CA ILE A 2 10.71 13.89 9.33
C ILE A 2 9.34 13.97 9.98
N ARG A 3 8.56 14.96 9.57
CA ARG A 3 7.14 15.07 9.92
C ARG A 3 6.36 14.29 8.88
N ALA A 4 5.96 13.08 9.21
CA ALA A 4 5.09 12.28 8.39
C ALA A 4 3.64 12.75 8.58
N ILE A 5 2.98 13.12 7.49
CA ILE A 5 1.65 13.72 7.49
C ILE A 5 0.67 12.64 7.07
N PHE A 6 -0.24 12.28 7.97
CA PHE A 6 -1.26 11.29 7.76
C PHE A 6 -2.63 11.95 7.61
N LYS A 7 -3.43 11.43 6.69
CA LYS A 7 -4.85 11.74 6.52
C LYS A 7 -5.58 10.43 6.24
N ASP A 8 -6.72 10.21 6.88
CA ASP A 8 -7.46 8.94 6.80
C ASP A 8 -6.55 7.73 7.08
N LYS A 9 -5.67 7.88 8.08
CA LYS A 9 -4.63 6.92 8.49
C LYS A 9 -3.59 6.57 7.43
N ARG A 10 -3.59 7.19 6.25
CA ARG A 10 -2.57 6.99 5.22
C ARG A 10 -1.63 8.18 5.17
N MET A 11 -0.33 7.93 5.00
CA MET A 11 0.64 9.01 4.88
C MET A 11 0.47 9.70 3.53
N VAL A 12 0.05 10.95 3.53
CA VAL A 12 -0.22 11.74 2.32
C VAL A 12 0.94 12.66 1.94
N GLY A 13 1.87 12.88 2.85
CA GLY A 13 3.08 13.63 2.59
C GLY A 13 4.09 13.60 3.73
N TYR A 14 5.18 14.33 3.56
CA TYR A 14 6.16 14.56 4.61
C TYR A 14 6.82 15.92 4.51
N ALA A 15 7.34 16.41 5.64
CA ALA A 15 8.16 17.61 5.70
C ALA A 15 9.46 17.37 6.48
N THR A 16 10.56 17.94 5.99
CA THR A 16 11.88 17.92 6.64
C THR A 16 12.16 19.22 7.42
N VAL A 17 11.26 20.20 7.31
CA VAL A 17 11.29 21.50 8.00
C VAL A 17 10.01 21.66 8.83
N GLY A 18 9.80 22.84 9.44
CA GLY A 18 8.56 23.14 10.16
C GLY A 18 7.34 22.93 9.25
N TYR A 19 6.30 22.26 9.77
CA TYR A 19 5.05 22.00 9.07
C TYR A 19 3.88 22.50 9.91
N TYR A 20 2.93 23.13 9.24
CA TYR A 20 1.74 23.72 9.83
C TYR A 20 0.56 23.40 8.93
N SER A 21 -0.39 22.63 9.44
CA SER A 21 -1.64 22.35 8.74
C SER A 21 -2.82 23.04 9.40
N SER A 22 -3.77 23.46 8.56
CA SER A 22 -5.11 23.87 8.98
C SER A 22 -6.17 22.81 8.70
N ASP A 23 -5.78 21.67 8.10
CA ASP A 23 -6.68 20.55 7.86
C ASP A 23 -6.93 19.82 9.19
N PRO A 24 -8.19 19.76 9.68
CA PRO A 24 -8.50 19.12 10.95
C PRO A 24 -8.31 17.60 10.92
N ASP A 25 -8.26 16.98 9.74
CA ASP A 25 -8.15 15.54 9.55
C ASP A 25 -6.68 15.08 9.44
N GLU A 26 -5.74 16.02 9.35
CA GLU A 26 -4.32 15.72 9.31
C GLU A 26 -3.75 15.46 10.71
N VAL A 27 -2.97 14.39 10.79
CA VAL A 27 -2.19 13.99 11.96
C VAL A 27 -0.72 13.91 11.59
N VAL A 28 0.14 14.51 12.40
CA VAL A 28 1.59 14.51 12.18
C VAL A 28 2.26 13.53 13.14
N VAL A 29 3.14 12.68 12.61
CA VAL A 29 4.04 11.83 13.40
C VAL A 29 5.49 12.21 13.12
N GLU A 30 6.29 12.37 14.18
CA GLU A 30 7.68 12.79 14.08
C GLU A 30 8.63 11.58 14.07
N LEU A 31 8.94 11.08 12.87
CA LEU A 31 9.80 9.92 12.67
C LEU A 31 11.22 10.35 12.30
N THR A 32 12.22 9.53 12.63
CA THR A 32 13.54 9.64 12.00
C THR A 32 13.54 8.97 10.62
N GLU A 33 14.47 9.37 9.76
CA GLU A 33 14.62 8.74 8.44
C GLU A 33 14.93 7.25 8.57
N GLU A 34 15.76 6.89 9.56
CA GLU A 34 16.10 5.51 9.87
C GLU A 34 14.87 4.69 10.30
N GLN A 35 13.97 5.26 11.10
CA GLN A 35 12.71 4.59 11.46
C GLN A 35 11.85 4.33 10.23
N ILE A 36 11.72 5.31 9.32
CA ILE A 36 10.93 5.12 8.10
C ILE A 36 11.57 4.05 7.21
N LYS A 37 12.89 4.08 7.01
CA LYS A 37 13.62 3.06 6.25
C LYS A 37 13.46 1.66 6.85
N GLN A 38 13.43 1.54 8.18
CA GLN A 38 13.19 0.26 8.86
C GLN A 38 11.74 -0.24 8.70
N ILE A 39 10.76 0.67 8.71
CA ILE A 39 9.35 0.34 8.52
C ILE A 39 9.12 -0.15 7.07
N VAL A 40 9.59 0.64 6.11
CA VAL A 40 9.38 0.43 4.67
C VAL A 40 10.30 -0.67 4.12
N GLY A 41 11.52 -0.78 4.63
CA GLY A 41 12.51 -1.78 4.25
C GLY A 41 13.33 -1.44 3.00
N THR A 42 13.44 -0.15 2.64
CA THR A 42 14.29 0.34 1.55
C THR A 42 14.85 1.74 1.87
N GLU A 43 15.96 2.10 1.24
CA GLU A 43 16.58 3.42 1.32
C GLU A 43 15.73 4.50 0.62
N ASP A 44 15.03 4.14 -0.46
CA ASP A 44 14.23 5.02 -1.32
C ASP A 44 12.78 5.18 -0.83
N TRP A 45 12.61 5.38 0.47
CA TRP A 45 11.28 5.44 1.10
C TRP A 45 10.43 6.63 0.61
N GLN A 46 11.07 7.70 0.11
CA GLN A 46 10.41 8.90 -0.40
C GLN A 46 9.53 8.63 -1.61
N ASP A 47 9.81 7.58 -2.38
CA ASP A 47 8.99 7.22 -3.55
C ASP A 47 7.75 6.43 -3.14
N ILE A 48 7.76 5.89 -1.92
CA ILE A 48 6.74 4.95 -1.44
C ILE A 48 6.15 5.35 -0.09
N TYR A 49 6.32 6.61 0.33
CA TYR A 49 5.83 7.03 1.64
C TYR A 49 4.32 6.85 1.78
N HIS A 50 3.57 6.89 0.68
CA HIS A 50 2.11 6.71 0.65
C HIS A 50 1.64 5.31 1.10
N THR A 51 2.55 4.35 1.18
CA THR A 51 2.33 3.01 1.73
C THR A 51 2.36 2.98 3.26
N LEU A 52 2.81 4.06 3.91
CA LEU A 52 2.82 4.14 5.38
C LEU A 52 1.41 4.42 5.89
N VAL A 53 0.99 3.66 6.90
CA VAL A 53 -0.32 3.78 7.54
C VAL A 53 -0.21 3.84 9.06
N LEU A 54 -1.20 4.47 9.70
CA LEU A 54 -1.41 4.41 11.15
C LEU A 54 -2.40 3.29 11.46
N GLU A 55 -1.91 2.21 12.07
CA GLU A 55 -2.74 1.07 12.50
C GLU A 55 -3.34 1.28 13.91
N ASN A 56 -3.30 2.51 14.44
CA ASN A 56 -3.97 2.86 15.68
C ASN A 56 -5.51 2.88 15.49
N GLU A 57 -6.25 2.56 16.55
CA GLU A 57 -7.69 2.83 16.60
C GLU A 57 -7.95 4.34 16.57
N ASP A 58 -9.05 4.79 15.97
CA ASP A 58 -9.36 6.23 15.89
C ASP A 58 -9.51 6.89 17.27
N VAL A 59 -10.02 6.11 18.24
CA VAL A 59 -10.12 6.54 19.64
C VAL A 59 -8.73 6.74 20.25
N GLU A 60 -7.81 5.81 20.02
CA GLU A 60 -6.44 5.89 20.53
C GLU A 60 -5.68 7.08 19.94
N ILE A 61 -5.84 7.32 18.63
CA ILE A 61 -5.31 8.54 17.98
C ILE A 61 -5.91 9.76 18.68
N GLY A 62 -7.25 9.84 18.77
CA GLY A 62 -7.97 10.97 19.34
C GLY A 62 -7.52 11.35 20.76
N GLU A 63 -7.32 10.36 21.63
CA GLU A 63 -6.93 10.57 23.04
C GLU A 63 -5.48 11.02 23.22
N ASN A 64 -4.59 10.69 22.27
CA ASN A 64 -3.15 10.95 22.37
C ASN A 64 -2.68 12.13 21.51
N LEU A 65 -3.57 12.77 20.74
CA LEU A 65 -3.23 13.94 19.93
C LEU A 65 -2.82 15.13 20.80
N GLN A 66 -1.65 15.67 20.52
CA GLN A 66 -1.10 16.83 21.19
C GLN A 66 -1.12 18.05 20.26
N PRO A 67 -1.44 19.24 20.77
CA PRO A 67 -1.35 20.46 19.98
C PRO A 67 0.12 20.78 19.66
N SER A 68 0.38 21.26 18.44
CA SER A 68 1.67 21.86 18.06
C SER A 68 1.61 23.39 18.04
N ASP A 69 2.77 24.03 18.05
CA ASP A 69 2.92 25.48 18.02
C ASP A 69 2.32 26.17 16.77
N GLY A 70 1.90 25.41 15.73
CA GLY A 70 1.23 25.99 14.56
C GLY A 70 0.13 25.10 13.98
N SER A 71 -0.97 25.00 14.72
CA SER A 71 -2.26 24.41 14.35
C SER A 71 -2.29 22.93 13.96
N SER A 72 -1.14 22.26 13.91
CA SER A 72 -1.08 20.82 13.61
C SER A 72 -1.34 20.00 14.86
N LYS A 73 -1.85 18.78 14.67
CA LYS A 73 -2.01 17.80 15.74
C LYS A 73 -0.90 16.77 15.61
N ILE A 74 -0.14 16.57 16.68
CA ILE A 74 0.97 15.63 16.72
C ILE A 74 0.53 14.39 17.48
N LEU A 75 0.70 13.23 16.86
CA LEU A 75 0.63 11.95 17.56
C LEU A 75 2.08 11.56 17.95
N PRO A 76 2.38 11.40 19.25
CA PRO A 76 3.72 11.03 19.69
C PRO A 76 4.18 9.71 19.06
N THR A 77 5.43 9.65 18.65
CA THR A 77 6.01 8.50 17.95
C THR A 77 6.03 7.23 18.80
N GLU A 78 6.01 7.35 20.12
CA GLU A 78 5.90 6.23 21.07
C GLU A 78 4.52 5.56 21.07
N VAL A 79 3.48 6.30 20.62
CA VAL A 79 2.10 5.82 20.52
C VAL A 79 1.75 5.44 19.07
N ALA A 80 2.34 6.13 18.10
CA ALA A 80 2.06 5.91 16.68
C ALA A 80 2.49 4.50 16.22
N ASN A 81 1.50 3.67 15.89
CA ASN A 81 1.68 2.36 15.27
C ASN A 81 1.80 2.53 13.75
N THR A 82 2.92 3.11 13.31
CA THR A 82 3.19 3.34 11.88
C THR A 82 3.67 2.06 11.21
N GLN A 83 2.96 1.60 10.19
CA GLN A 83 3.31 0.37 9.45
C GLN A 83 3.39 0.61 7.94
N PHE A 84 4.12 -0.25 7.24
CA PHE A 84 4.17 -0.27 5.78
C PHE A 84 3.07 -1.21 5.23
N ARG A 85 2.31 -0.75 4.25
CA ARG A 85 1.21 -1.48 3.62
C ARG A 85 1.14 -1.22 2.12
N LEU A 86 1.14 -2.29 1.31
CA LEU A 86 0.88 -2.18 -0.12
C LEU A 86 -0.59 -2.54 -0.45
N LEU A 87 -1.11 -2.02 -1.56
CA LEU A 87 -2.34 -1.22 -1.51
C LEU A 87 -3.62 -1.84 -2.06
N ASP A 88 -3.66 -3.05 -2.61
CA ASP A 88 -4.94 -3.45 -3.20
C ASP A 88 -5.83 -4.13 -2.15
N ASP A 89 -6.44 -3.26 -1.34
CA ASP A 89 -7.64 -3.44 -0.50
C ASP A 89 -7.65 -4.59 0.51
N LEU A 90 -6.72 -4.51 1.46
CA LEU A 90 -6.95 -5.14 2.75
C LEU A 90 -6.98 -4.04 3.81
N SER A 91 -7.97 -4.06 4.70
CA SER A 91 -8.01 -3.38 6.00
C SER A 91 -7.12 -4.08 7.02
N GLY A 92 -6.71 -3.41 8.10
CA GLY A 92 -5.90 -4.01 9.19
C GLY A 92 -6.44 -5.36 9.64
N GLU A 93 -7.76 -5.44 9.80
CA GLU A 93 -8.49 -6.65 10.13
C GLU A 93 -8.34 -7.75 9.07
N GLU A 94 -8.38 -7.42 7.78
CA GLU A 94 -8.25 -8.41 6.71
C GLU A 94 -6.82 -8.95 6.57
N LEU A 95 -5.81 -8.11 6.78
CA LEU A 95 -4.43 -8.57 6.83
C LEU A 95 -4.21 -9.47 8.03
N GLU A 96 -4.69 -9.08 9.21
CA GLU A 96 -4.60 -9.91 10.41
C GLU A 96 -5.39 -11.21 10.25
N PHE A 97 -6.55 -11.17 9.60
CA PHE A 97 -7.33 -12.35 9.24
C PHE A 97 -6.57 -13.29 8.31
N ILE A 98 -5.82 -12.76 7.33
CA ILE A 98 -4.98 -13.57 6.44
C ILE A 98 -3.78 -14.15 7.19
N LEU A 99 -3.09 -13.34 7.99
CA LEU A 99 -1.92 -13.77 8.76
C LEU A 99 -2.30 -14.82 9.81
N ASN A 100 -3.46 -14.71 10.45
CA ASN A 100 -3.99 -15.68 11.41
C ASN A 100 -4.26 -17.08 10.80
N LYS A 101 -4.19 -17.23 9.47
CA LYS A 101 -4.21 -18.55 8.81
C LYS A 101 -2.88 -19.30 8.96
N PHE A 102 -1.81 -18.63 9.38
CA PHE A 102 -0.48 -19.18 9.53
C PHE A 102 -0.08 -19.22 11.02
N PRO A 103 0.73 -20.22 11.43
CA PRO A 103 1.20 -20.31 12.81
C PRO A 103 2.16 -19.16 13.15
N SER A 104 2.09 -18.66 14.38
CA SER A 104 3.09 -17.73 14.92
C SER A 104 4.44 -18.42 15.12
N PHE A 105 5.53 -17.66 15.00
CA PHE A 105 6.87 -18.15 15.32
C PHE A 105 6.98 -18.49 16.81
N GLU A 106 7.47 -19.70 17.09
CA GLU A 106 7.68 -20.22 18.45
C GLU A 106 9.08 -20.78 18.59
N ILE A 107 9.72 -20.57 19.74
CA ILE A 107 11.09 -21.04 20.03
C ILE A 107 11.06 -22.52 20.42
N GLY A 108 12.03 -23.30 19.91
CA GLY A 108 12.14 -24.74 20.17
C GLY A 108 11.30 -25.61 19.24
N MET A 109 10.65 -25.03 18.24
CA MET A 109 9.86 -25.73 17.24
C MET A 109 10.74 -26.21 16.09
N SER A 110 10.42 -27.41 15.56
CA SER A 110 11.06 -27.93 14.36
C SER A 110 10.33 -27.43 13.13
N TYR A 111 10.95 -26.52 12.39
CA TYR A 111 10.42 -26.00 11.13
C TYR A 111 11.01 -26.74 9.93
N LEU A 112 10.17 -27.02 8.94
CA LEU A 112 10.54 -27.59 7.65
C LEU A 112 10.64 -26.50 6.58
N ALA A 113 11.50 -26.69 5.58
CA ALA A 113 11.61 -25.80 4.44
C ALA A 113 10.25 -25.63 3.74
N ASN A 114 9.97 -24.40 3.33
CA ASN A 114 8.72 -23.88 2.78
C ASN A 114 7.54 -23.73 3.74
N GLU A 115 7.68 -24.07 5.02
CA GLU A 115 6.67 -23.67 6.01
C GLU A 115 6.60 -22.15 6.12
N LYS A 116 5.40 -21.63 6.39
CA LYS A 116 5.15 -20.20 6.56
C LYS A 116 4.81 -19.92 8.02
N VAL A 117 5.44 -18.89 8.60
CA VAL A 117 5.25 -18.46 10.00
C VAL A 117 5.06 -16.96 10.10
N VAL A 118 4.26 -16.52 11.06
CA VAL A 118 4.06 -15.09 11.35
C VAL A 118 5.01 -14.64 12.46
N PHE A 119 5.69 -13.53 12.23
CA PHE A 119 6.53 -12.89 13.23
C PHE A 119 6.49 -11.37 13.07
N LYS A 120 6.17 -10.64 14.15
CA LYS A 120 6.04 -9.16 14.14
C LYS A 120 5.18 -8.65 12.97
N SER A 121 3.99 -9.25 12.81
CA SER A 121 3.01 -8.92 11.75
C SER A 121 3.51 -9.07 10.31
N LYS A 122 4.57 -9.87 10.09
CA LYS A 122 5.08 -10.22 8.76
C LYS A 122 5.03 -11.73 8.58
N LEU A 123 4.80 -12.17 7.36
CA LEU A 123 4.85 -13.58 6.97
C LEU A 123 6.26 -13.94 6.52
N TYR A 124 6.79 -15.03 7.04
CA TYR A 124 8.10 -15.55 6.67
C TYR A 124 7.97 -16.96 6.13
N LYS A 125 8.72 -17.28 5.07
CA LYS A 125 8.93 -18.64 4.58
C LYS A 125 10.23 -19.18 5.17
N VAL A 126 10.16 -20.39 5.72
CA VAL A 126 11.31 -21.16 6.19
C VAL A 126 12.12 -21.63 4.98
N ILE A 127 13.42 -21.33 4.97
CA ILE A 127 14.32 -21.67 3.85
C ILE A 127 14.95 -23.05 4.03
N GLN A 128 15.31 -23.40 5.27
CA GLN A 128 15.99 -24.66 5.58
C GLN A 128 15.36 -25.31 6.79
N ASN A 129 15.37 -26.65 6.83
CA ASN A 129 14.91 -27.38 8.01
C ASN A 129 15.79 -27.03 9.21
N HIS A 130 15.17 -26.60 10.30
CA HIS A 130 15.91 -26.27 11.52
C HIS A 130 15.00 -26.32 12.75
N THR A 131 15.60 -26.28 13.94
CA THR A 131 14.89 -26.01 15.19
C THR A 131 15.09 -24.55 15.55
N SER A 132 13.99 -23.83 15.80
CA SER A 132 14.02 -22.41 16.14
C SER A 132 14.73 -22.16 17.47
N GLN A 133 15.45 -21.04 17.54
CA GLN A 133 16.22 -20.61 18.72
C GLN A 133 15.94 -19.14 19.01
N ALA A 134 16.14 -18.72 20.27
CA ALA A 134 15.86 -17.36 20.71
C ALA A 134 16.67 -16.31 19.93
N ASP A 135 17.91 -16.62 19.57
CA ASP A 135 18.80 -15.72 18.82
C ASP A 135 18.64 -15.85 17.30
N TRP A 136 17.78 -16.77 16.83
CA TRP A 136 17.51 -17.02 15.40
C TRP A 136 16.09 -16.61 15.03
N THR A 137 15.76 -15.35 15.29
CA THR A 137 14.44 -14.82 14.91
C THR A 137 14.34 -14.63 13.39
N PRO A 138 13.12 -14.72 12.80
CA PRO A 138 12.93 -14.63 11.35
C PRO A 138 13.48 -13.36 10.68
N ASP A 139 13.55 -12.25 11.41
CA ASP A 139 14.11 -10.98 10.93
C ASP A 139 15.64 -10.88 11.03
N GLN A 140 16.30 -11.80 11.74
CA GLN A 140 17.76 -11.75 11.99
C GLN A 140 18.55 -12.79 11.19
N VAL A 141 17.91 -13.85 10.68
CA VAL A 141 18.61 -14.96 10.01
C VAL A 141 18.08 -15.21 8.59
N PRO A 142 18.49 -14.40 7.59
CA PRO A 142 18.06 -14.54 6.20
C PRO A 142 18.37 -15.92 5.59
N ALA A 143 19.38 -16.62 6.11
CA ALA A 143 19.72 -17.97 5.67
C ALA A 143 18.66 -19.03 6.06
N LEU A 144 17.82 -18.74 7.06
CA LEU A 144 16.78 -19.63 7.57
C LEU A 144 15.37 -19.15 7.24
N PHE A 145 15.18 -17.84 7.05
CA PHE A 145 13.88 -17.23 6.81
C PHE A 145 13.95 -16.18 5.70
N ALA A 146 12.96 -16.18 4.81
CA ALA A 146 12.73 -15.09 3.88
C ALA A 146 11.37 -14.46 4.14
N VAL A 147 11.30 -13.13 4.12
CA VAL A 147 10.02 -12.42 4.16
C VAL A 147 9.27 -12.76 2.88
N VAL A 148 8.01 -13.16 3.01
CA VAL A 148 7.11 -13.39 1.87
C VAL A 148 5.84 -12.59 2.08
N MET A 149 5.21 -12.19 0.99
CA MET A 149 3.88 -11.60 1.08
C MET A 149 2.84 -12.72 1.19
N PRO A 150 1.75 -12.52 1.95
CA PRO A 150 0.61 -13.42 1.89
C PRO A 150 0.03 -13.49 0.47
N ASP A 151 -0.66 -14.59 0.17
CA ASP A 151 -1.26 -14.77 -1.15
C ASP A 151 -2.30 -13.65 -1.40
N GLY A 152 -2.22 -13.01 -2.56
CA GLY A 152 -3.05 -11.84 -2.90
C GLY A 152 -2.48 -10.49 -2.44
N VAL A 153 -1.37 -10.49 -1.69
CA VAL A 153 -0.69 -9.25 -1.27
C VAL A 153 0.52 -9.01 -2.16
N ILE A 154 0.56 -7.87 -2.83
CA ILE A 154 1.70 -7.42 -3.63
C ILE A 154 2.66 -6.70 -2.67
N GLY A 155 3.96 -6.93 -2.74
CA GLY A 155 4.95 -6.27 -1.87
C GLY A 155 6.03 -5.55 -2.66
N PRO A 156 6.84 -4.69 -2.02
CA PRO A 156 7.97 -4.06 -2.70
C PRO A 156 8.92 -5.15 -3.19
N TRP A 157 9.51 -4.95 -4.37
CA TRP A 157 10.54 -5.83 -4.87
C TRP A 157 11.73 -5.82 -3.90
N ARG A 158 12.27 -6.99 -3.61
CA ARG A 158 13.45 -7.17 -2.78
C ARG A 158 14.44 -8.04 -3.55
N GLN A 159 15.71 -7.64 -3.53
CA GLN A 159 16.77 -8.42 -4.15
C GLN A 159 16.82 -9.83 -3.54
N PRO A 160 16.59 -10.89 -4.33
CA PRO A 160 16.73 -12.25 -3.83
C PRO A 160 18.18 -12.56 -3.47
N LEU A 161 18.38 -13.32 -2.40
CA LEU A 161 19.67 -13.80 -1.91
C LEU A 161 20.09 -15.12 -2.60
N GLY A 162 19.15 -15.81 -3.25
CA GLY A 162 19.43 -17.01 -4.04
C GLY A 162 18.21 -17.61 -4.71
N ALA A 163 18.31 -18.90 -5.07
CA ALA A 163 17.22 -19.60 -5.75
C ALA A 163 15.99 -19.85 -4.85
N HIS A 164 16.15 -19.78 -3.53
CA HIS A 164 15.10 -20.12 -2.57
C HIS A 164 14.11 -18.97 -2.31
N ASP A 165 14.50 -17.74 -2.63
CA ASP A 165 13.71 -16.52 -2.50
C ASP A 165 13.58 -15.76 -3.84
N ALA A 166 13.97 -16.42 -4.94
CA ALA A 166 13.74 -15.93 -6.29
C ALA A 166 12.23 -15.87 -6.60
N TYR A 167 11.83 -14.85 -7.36
CA TYR A 167 10.44 -14.69 -7.81
C TYR A 167 10.10 -15.69 -8.90
N MET A 168 8.87 -16.17 -8.91
CA MET A 168 8.34 -17.10 -9.92
C MET A 168 7.52 -16.36 -10.96
N ALA A 169 7.28 -16.98 -12.13
CA ALA A 169 6.42 -16.36 -13.14
C ALA A 169 5.01 -16.16 -12.57
N GLY A 170 4.46 -14.97 -12.75
CA GLY A 170 3.17 -14.54 -12.20
C GLY A 170 3.26 -13.82 -10.86
N ASP A 171 4.39 -13.86 -10.15
CA ASP A 171 4.58 -13.08 -8.93
C ASP A 171 4.48 -11.59 -9.24
N LYS A 172 3.81 -10.85 -8.35
CA LYS A 172 3.67 -9.39 -8.48
C LYS A 172 4.51 -8.69 -7.43
N VAL A 173 5.17 -7.62 -7.84
CA VAL A 173 5.95 -6.75 -6.94
C VAL A 173 5.67 -5.29 -7.25
N TYR A 174 5.87 -4.44 -6.27
CA TYR A 174 5.90 -3.00 -6.44
C TYR A 174 7.34 -2.52 -6.57
N PHE A 175 7.62 -1.70 -7.57
CA PHE A 175 8.94 -1.17 -7.83
C PHE A 175 8.83 0.18 -8.54
N ASN A 176 9.56 1.19 -8.09
CA ASN A 176 9.61 2.53 -8.69
C ASN A 176 8.24 3.12 -9.07
N GLY A 177 7.27 3.11 -8.14
CA GLY A 177 5.97 3.72 -8.38
C GLY A 177 4.91 2.81 -9.02
N HIS A 178 5.30 1.62 -9.47
CA HIS A 178 4.42 0.76 -10.27
C HIS A 178 4.43 -0.70 -9.80
N VAL A 179 3.34 -1.41 -10.09
CA VAL A 179 3.28 -2.87 -9.94
C VAL A 179 3.85 -3.51 -11.19
N TYR A 180 4.63 -4.57 -11.01
CA TYR A 180 5.20 -5.39 -12.07
C TYR A 180 4.82 -6.85 -11.85
N VAL A 181 4.55 -7.56 -12.94
CA VAL A 181 4.36 -9.02 -12.95
C VAL A 181 5.62 -9.68 -13.46
N CYS A 182 6.16 -10.63 -12.71
CA CYS A 182 7.27 -11.45 -13.13
C CYS A 182 6.84 -12.36 -14.29
N LYS A 183 7.66 -12.46 -15.34
CA LYS A 183 7.37 -13.25 -16.55
C LYS A 183 8.21 -14.51 -16.65
N VAL A 184 9.11 -14.75 -15.70
CA VAL A 184 10.06 -15.86 -15.72
C VAL A 184 10.17 -16.52 -14.35
N ASP A 185 10.41 -17.83 -14.32
CA ASP A 185 10.65 -18.55 -13.08
C ASP A 185 12.06 -18.33 -12.55
N ASN A 186 12.21 -18.35 -11.22
CA ASN A 186 13.47 -18.15 -10.51
C ASN A 186 14.15 -16.80 -10.86
N ASN A 187 13.36 -15.74 -10.98
CA ASN A 187 13.85 -14.41 -11.25
C ASN A 187 14.52 -13.78 -10.02
N VAL A 188 15.80 -13.43 -10.18
CA VAL A 188 16.61 -12.72 -9.18
C VAL A 188 16.94 -11.28 -9.58
N TRP A 189 16.46 -10.85 -10.76
CA TRP A 189 16.72 -9.52 -11.30
C TRP A 189 15.61 -8.56 -10.89
N SER A 190 15.96 -7.27 -10.82
CA SER A 190 15.02 -6.18 -10.55
C SER A 190 14.11 -5.88 -11.76
N PRO A 191 12.94 -5.25 -11.55
CA PRO A 191 12.01 -4.89 -12.63
C PRO A 191 12.55 -3.94 -13.70
N ASP A 192 13.53 -3.10 -13.36
CA ASP A 192 14.24 -2.25 -14.33
C ASP A 192 15.33 -2.99 -15.14
N SER A 193 15.59 -4.26 -14.83
CA SER A 193 16.64 -5.05 -15.46
C SER A 193 16.07 -6.12 -16.39
N TYR A 194 15.39 -7.14 -15.84
CA TYR A 194 14.96 -8.29 -16.63
C TYR A 194 13.83 -9.11 -15.99
N GLY A 195 12.95 -9.62 -16.84
CA GLY A 195 11.99 -10.67 -16.48
C GLY A 195 10.70 -10.15 -15.85
N TRP A 196 10.41 -8.86 -16.01
CA TRP A 196 9.23 -8.20 -15.45
C TRP A 196 8.48 -7.44 -16.54
N GLU A 197 7.17 -7.33 -16.37
CA GLU A 197 6.28 -6.51 -17.20
C GLU A 197 5.49 -5.59 -16.28
N LEU A 198 5.28 -4.35 -16.70
CA LEU A 198 4.43 -3.40 -15.98
C LEU A 198 3.01 -3.99 -15.88
N PHE A 199 2.50 -4.08 -14.66
CA PHE A 199 1.11 -4.41 -14.42
C PHE A 199 0.30 -3.13 -14.61
N GLU A 200 -0.27 -2.97 -15.80
CA GLU A 200 -1.31 -1.99 -16.05
C GLU A 200 -2.61 -2.60 -15.54
N GLU A 201 -3.11 -2.09 -14.42
CA GLU A 201 -4.46 -2.41 -14.00
C GLU A 201 -5.40 -1.78 -15.04
N GLU A 202 -6.15 -2.62 -15.76
CA GLU A 202 -7.21 -2.11 -16.60
C GLU A 202 -8.21 -1.43 -15.68
N GLU A 203 -8.12 -0.10 -15.59
CA GLU A 203 -9.11 0.73 -14.92
C GLU A 203 -10.50 0.25 -15.37
N PRO A 204 -11.41 -0.10 -14.43
CA PRO A 204 -12.74 -0.53 -14.80
C PRO A 204 -13.46 0.65 -15.46
N GLY A 205 -13.41 0.75 -16.78
CA GLY A 205 -14.16 1.78 -17.50
C GLY A 205 -13.59 2.30 -18.82
N GLY A 206 -12.54 1.71 -19.38
CA GLY A 206 -12.02 2.15 -20.70
C GLY A 206 -12.85 1.67 -21.90
N ASP A 207 -13.22 0.39 -21.92
CA ASP A 207 -13.77 -0.24 -23.13
C ASP A 207 -15.30 -0.41 -23.14
N GLU A 208 -15.97 -0.36 -21.98
CA GLU A 208 -17.43 -0.50 -21.90
C GLU A 208 -18.18 0.83 -21.99
N TYR A 209 -17.58 1.92 -21.48
CA TYR A 209 -18.22 3.24 -21.43
C TYR A 209 -17.40 4.27 -22.21
N PRO A 210 -18.05 5.14 -23.01
CA PRO A 210 -17.35 6.12 -23.82
C PRO A 210 -16.72 7.22 -22.94
N HIS A 211 -15.56 7.74 -23.37
CA HIS A 211 -15.01 8.97 -22.79
C HIS A 211 -15.97 10.14 -22.98
N TRP A 212 -16.05 11.01 -21.96
CA TRP A 212 -16.83 12.23 -22.09
C TRP A 212 -16.30 13.14 -23.20
N VAL A 213 -17.21 13.61 -24.04
CA VAL A 213 -16.97 14.59 -25.11
C VAL A 213 -17.87 15.80 -24.88
N GLN A 214 -17.31 17.00 -24.92
CA GLN A 214 -18.02 18.27 -24.80
C GLN A 214 -19.11 18.40 -25.88
N PRO A 215 -20.41 18.48 -25.50
CA PRO A 215 -21.48 18.68 -26.47
C PRO A 215 -21.40 20.06 -27.13
N ALA A 216 -21.71 20.12 -28.43
CA ALA A 216 -21.81 21.36 -29.22
C ALA A 216 -23.15 22.08 -29.00
N GLY A 217 -24.16 21.42 -28.44
CA GLY A 217 -25.43 22.04 -28.05
C GLY A 217 -26.46 21.05 -27.50
N ALA A 218 -27.74 21.40 -27.59
CA ALA A 218 -28.82 20.58 -27.02
C ALA A 218 -29.08 19.27 -27.79
N HIS A 219 -28.52 19.11 -29.00
CA HIS A 219 -28.79 17.96 -29.88
C HIS A 219 -27.86 16.77 -29.62
N ASP A 220 -26.75 17.00 -28.92
CA ASP A 220 -25.73 16.02 -28.53
C ASP A 220 -25.47 16.03 -27.01
N ALA A 221 -26.39 16.63 -26.25
CA ALA A 221 -26.32 16.69 -24.79
C ALA A 221 -26.68 15.33 -24.15
N TYR A 222 -25.96 14.98 -23.09
CA TYR A 222 -26.14 13.70 -22.38
C TYR A 222 -27.52 13.63 -21.70
N GLN A 223 -28.16 12.48 -21.82
CA GLN A 223 -29.45 12.20 -21.17
C GLN A 223 -29.23 11.58 -19.80
N VAL A 224 -30.23 11.68 -18.90
CA VAL A 224 -30.16 11.05 -17.57
C VAL A 224 -29.84 9.57 -17.70
N GLY A 225 -28.90 9.08 -16.89
CA GLY A 225 -28.43 7.70 -16.89
C GLY A 225 -27.31 7.40 -17.88
N ALA A 226 -26.85 8.37 -18.68
CA ALA A 226 -25.66 8.19 -19.50
C ALA A 226 -24.42 8.02 -18.61
N ILE A 227 -23.61 7.00 -18.91
CA ILE A 227 -22.37 6.70 -18.19
C ILE A 227 -21.19 7.01 -19.10
N VAL A 228 -20.20 7.73 -18.57
CA VAL A 228 -18.99 8.14 -19.30
C VAL A 228 -17.76 8.05 -18.41
N THR A 229 -16.60 7.93 -19.03
CA THR A 229 -15.29 7.99 -18.36
C THR A 229 -14.70 9.40 -18.48
N HIS A 230 -14.31 10.02 -17.37
CA HIS A 230 -13.68 11.34 -17.34
C HIS A 230 -12.69 11.44 -16.17
N ASN A 231 -11.46 11.88 -16.45
CA ASN A 231 -10.35 11.99 -15.49
C ASN A 231 -10.08 10.70 -14.69
N GLY A 232 -10.19 9.53 -15.34
CA GLY A 232 -9.93 8.23 -14.72
C GLY A 232 -11.07 7.71 -13.83
N GLN A 233 -12.24 8.36 -13.82
CA GLN A 233 -13.40 7.91 -13.04
C GLN A 233 -14.63 7.72 -13.94
N LEU A 234 -15.53 6.82 -13.52
CA LEU A 234 -16.84 6.65 -14.13
C LEU A 234 -17.85 7.61 -13.50
N TRP A 235 -18.66 8.20 -14.38
CA TRP A 235 -19.68 9.16 -14.00
C TRP A 235 -21.02 8.81 -14.63
N ILE A 236 -22.08 8.86 -13.83
CA ILE A 236 -23.46 8.76 -14.30
C ILE A 236 -24.09 10.15 -14.34
N ASN A 237 -24.66 10.50 -15.49
CA ASN A 237 -25.38 11.74 -15.68
C ASN A 237 -26.72 11.69 -14.94
N THR A 238 -26.99 12.66 -14.08
CA THR A 238 -28.21 12.71 -13.25
C THR A 238 -29.24 13.72 -13.75
N VAL A 239 -28.91 14.53 -14.75
CA VAL A 239 -29.78 15.58 -15.29
C VAL A 239 -29.99 15.45 -16.79
N ASN A 240 -31.15 15.88 -17.28
CA ASN A 240 -31.45 15.75 -18.69
C ASN A 240 -30.83 16.87 -19.52
N ASN A 241 -30.40 16.57 -20.75
CA ASN A 241 -29.73 17.49 -21.66
C ASN A 241 -28.47 18.14 -21.03
N ASN A 242 -27.63 17.32 -20.41
CA ASN A 242 -26.42 17.80 -19.78
C ASN A 242 -25.31 18.10 -20.80
N VAL A 243 -24.77 19.31 -20.74
CA VAL A 243 -23.66 19.78 -21.57
C VAL A 243 -22.40 20.08 -20.76
N TRP A 244 -22.48 19.98 -19.43
CA TRP A 244 -21.37 20.21 -18.53
C TRP A 244 -20.51 18.95 -18.40
N GLU A 245 -19.23 19.12 -18.13
CA GLU A 245 -18.31 18.00 -17.90
C GLU A 245 -18.54 17.36 -16.52
N PRO A 246 -18.20 16.06 -16.36
CA PRO A 246 -18.23 15.41 -15.07
C PRO A 246 -17.33 16.10 -14.04
N GLY A 247 -17.78 16.14 -12.78
CA GLY A 247 -17.17 16.97 -11.73
C GLY A 247 -17.67 18.42 -11.69
N SER A 248 -18.44 18.87 -12.69
CA SER A 248 -19.13 20.17 -12.65
C SER A 248 -20.58 20.03 -12.17
N TYR A 249 -21.56 20.00 -13.07
CA TYR A 249 -22.97 19.93 -12.75
C TYR A 249 -23.64 18.72 -13.40
N GLY A 250 -24.53 18.07 -12.65
CA GLY A 250 -25.41 17.04 -13.18
C GLY A 250 -24.76 15.68 -13.36
N TRP A 251 -23.64 15.41 -12.69
CA TRP A 251 -22.95 14.12 -12.70
C TRP A 251 -22.77 13.61 -11.27
N SER A 252 -22.78 12.29 -11.11
CA SER A 252 -22.41 11.61 -9.87
C SER A 252 -21.41 10.50 -10.18
N THR A 253 -20.52 10.20 -9.25
CA THR A 253 -19.60 9.06 -9.38
C THR A 253 -20.41 7.78 -9.51
N PHE A 254 -19.98 6.91 -10.42
CA PHE A 254 -20.62 5.63 -10.68
C PHE A 254 -19.63 4.52 -10.34
N GLU A 255 -20.05 3.62 -9.45
CA GLU A 255 -19.33 2.37 -9.13
C GLU A 255 -20.10 1.24 -9.81
N ALA A 256 -19.40 0.45 -10.64
CA ALA A 256 -19.98 -0.60 -11.47
C ALA A 256 -20.28 -1.89 -10.67
#